data_AF-A0A832UCH8-F1
#
_entry.id   AF-A0A832UCH8-F1
#
_cell.length_a   1.000
_cell.length_b   1.000
_cell.length_c   1.000
_cell.angle_alpha   90.00
_cell.angle_beta   90.00
_cell.angle_gamma   90.00
#
_symmetry.space_group_name_H-M   'P 1'
#
loop_
_entity.id
_entity.type
_entity.pdbx_description
1 polymer ?
#
loop_
_entity_poly.entity_id
_entity_poly.type
_entity_poly.pdbx_seq_one_letter_code
_entity_poly.pdbx_strand_id
1 'polypeptide(L)'
;MMRYGRYALLLLMVLSSLCTPALAVPYSENEHAIRQAHLDLVAFTTETEMNAAITYIHPLYSTSTARLNALLAEFREQEALIPAATSRNDLENITARMRTITAGFRNESRVQMEIGHGKPDLLSRQVGAATTSNPHIGQREQAYWNIRRTNQIRAFDAWVKDAQASLDILKLQGFDTSAAQRTLAVIGSKRPDLDAALAAKSEDRIATVNGVISPLTRQLGAQVQEAQAGVSEAERMQFFVEQGYRAVAQADQINNDLIVILLDIGPPETTLRQLKIDLASLDRMLATGNLGMAKTPFLHVKKDLKDLSMAYRDTANSASLPPDLTAAIRAMVITLDNAADQMEVVQ
;
A
#
# COMPACT_ATOMS: atom_id res chain seq x y z
N MET A 1 0.25 8.43 -47.18
CA MET A 1 1.32 8.72 -46.19
C MET A 1 0.89 9.95 -45.39
N MET A 2 1.09 9.94 -44.06
CA MET A 2 0.46 10.81 -43.04
C MET A 2 -0.95 10.38 -42.60
N ARG A 3 -1.02 9.43 -41.65
CA ARG A 3 -2.16 9.26 -40.70
C ARG A 3 -1.92 8.26 -39.55
N TYR A 4 -0.77 7.61 -39.46
CA TYR A 4 -0.47 6.62 -38.42
C TYR A 4 0.22 7.16 -37.16
N GLY A 5 0.64 8.44 -37.14
CA GLY A 5 1.48 9.00 -36.07
C GLY A 5 0.76 9.64 -34.87
N ARG A 6 -0.57 9.53 -34.76
CA ARG A 6 -1.33 10.13 -33.64
C ARG A 6 -2.25 9.17 -32.90
N TYR A 7 -2.38 7.93 -33.38
CA TYR A 7 -3.30 6.93 -32.80
C TYR A 7 -2.59 5.87 -31.93
N ALA A 8 -1.25 5.94 -31.84
CA ALA A 8 -0.45 5.08 -30.97
C ALA A 8 -0.34 5.60 -29.51
N LEU A 9 -0.65 6.89 -29.29
CA LEU A 9 -0.33 7.63 -28.07
C LEU A 9 -1.34 7.48 -26.91
N LEU A 10 -2.37 6.63 -27.04
CA LEU A 10 -3.40 6.44 -26.01
C LEU A 10 -3.53 5.00 -25.48
N LEU A 11 -2.70 4.06 -25.95
CA LEU A 11 -2.99 2.63 -25.81
C LEU A 11 -2.20 1.84 -24.75
N LEU A 12 -1.28 2.48 -24.03
CA LEU A 12 -0.51 1.83 -22.96
C LEU A 12 -0.90 2.25 -21.54
N MET A 13 -1.79 3.23 -21.37
CA MET A 13 -2.15 3.74 -20.05
C MET A 13 -2.95 2.77 -19.17
N VAL A 14 -3.61 1.74 -19.71
CA VAL A 14 -4.77 1.14 -19.01
C VAL A 14 -4.55 -0.30 -18.49
N LEU A 15 -3.47 -0.98 -18.87
CA LEU A 15 -3.05 -2.25 -18.22
C LEU A 15 -1.98 -2.06 -17.15
N SER A 16 -1.76 -0.81 -16.74
CA SER A 16 -0.78 -0.33 -15.76
C SER A 16 -1.08 -0.69 -14.31
N SER A 17 -1.76 -1.81 -14.09
CA SER A 17 -2.27 -2.22 -12.80
C SER A 17 -1.45 -3.38 -12.27
N LEU A 18 -0.25 -3.02 -11.83
CA LEU A 18 0.54 -3.75 -10.84
C LEU A 18 -0.18 -3.90 -9.47
N CYS A 19 -1.39 -3.38 -9.34
CA CYS A 19 -2.25 -3.66 -8.21
C CYS A 19 -3.09 -4.89 -8.51
N THR A 20 -2.95 -5.92 -7.67
CA THR A 20 -4.10 -6.77 -7.36
C THR A 20 -5.29 -5.85 -7.14
N PRO A 21 -6.44 -6.06 -7.79
CA PRO A 21 -7.61 -5.20 -7.65
C PRO A 21 -8.18 -5.13 -6.22
N ALA A 22 -7.68 -5.97 -5.31
CA ALA A 22 -7.96 -5.92 -3.87
C ALA A 22 -7.04 -4.99 -3.06
N LEU A 23 -5.92 -4.55 -3.64
CA LEU A 23 -5.13 -3.44 -3.14
C LEU A 23 -5.58 -2.24 -3.96
N ALA A 24 -6.19 -1.25 -3.31
CA ALA A 24 -6.70 -0.07 -3.99
C ALA A 24 -5.64 0.52 -4.92
N VAL A 25 -6.07 1.06 -6.07
CA VAL A 25 -5.18 1.79 -6.97
C VAL A 25 -4.51 2.92 -6.16
N PRO A 26 -3.16 2.98 -6.13
CA PRO A 26 -2.43 4.05 -5.50
C PRO A 26 -2.94 5.38 -6.05
N TYR A 27 -3.23 6.33 -5.17
CA TYR A 27 -3.74 7.67 -5.52
C TYR A 27 -5.23 7.78 -5.85
N SER A 28 -6.05 6.77 -5.55
CA SER A 28 -7.51 6.90 -5.65
C SER A 28 -8.13 7.49 -4.38
N GLU A 29 -9.19 8.30 -4.51
CA GLU A 29 -10.03 8.76 -3.37
C GLU A 29 -10.47 7.59 -2.49
N ASN A 30 -10.65 6.42 -3.10
CA ASN A 30 -11.00 5.16 -2.44
C ASN A 30 -9.93 4.73 -1.42
N GLU A 31 -8.64 4.91 -1.71
CA GLU A 31 -7.55 4.56 -0.79
C GLU A 31 -7.44 5.56 0.38
N HIS A 32 -7.60 6.86 0.08
CA HIS A 32 -7.59 7.92 1.10
C HIS A 32 -8.65 7.66 2.17
N ALA A 33 -9.88 7.37 1.76
CA ALA A 33 -10.99 7.08 2.68
C ALA A 33 -10.72 5.85 3.56
N ILE A 34 -10.10 4.79 3.02
CA ILE A 34 -9.73 3.60 3.78
C ILE A 34 -8.68 3.95 4.84
N ARG A 35 -7.64 4.70 4.47
CA ARG A 35 -6.57 5.11 5.39
C ARG A 35 -7.09 6.02 6.49
N GLN A 36 -7.94 6.98 6.13
CA GLN A 36 -8.57 7.88 7.08
C GLN A 36 -9.39 7.10 8.12
N ALA A 37 -10.23 6.15 7.67
CA ALA A 37 -11.03 5.31 8.56
C ALA A 37 -10.18 4.36 9.43
N HIS A 38 -9.07 3.85 8.90
CA HIS A 38 -8.13 3.04 9.67
C HIS A 38 -7.44 3.87 10.77
N LEU A 39 -6.93 5.06 10.40
CA LEU A 39 -6.26 5.95 11.33
C LEU A 39 -7.22 6.39 12.44
N ASP A 40 -8.49 6.64 12.11
CA ASP A 40 -9.56 6.95 13.06
C ASP A 40 -9.80 5.82 14.08
N LEU A 41 -9.87 4.57 13.63
CA LEU A 41 -9.98 3.39 14.51
C LEU A 41 -8.76 3.25 15.42
N VAL A 42 -7.55 3.33 14.85
CA VAL A 42 -6.29 3.14 15.60
C VAL A 42 -6.08 4.27 16.60
N ALA A 43 -6.36 5.52 16.21
CA ALA A 43 -6.23 6.68 17.08
C ALA A 43 -7.15 6.54 18.30
N PHE A 44 -8.43 6.24 18.09
CA PHE A 44 -9.37 6.08 19.18
C PHE A 44 -9.04 4.89 20.11
N THR A 45 -8.55 3.78 19.54
CA THR A 45 -8.08 2.64 20.31
C THR A 45 -6.90 3.05 21.19
N THR A 46 -5.92 3.74 20.61
CA THR A 46 -4.73 4.24 21.33
C THR A 46 -5.11 5.25 22.42
N GLU A 47 -6.04 6.16 22.14
CA GLU A 47 -6.58 7.09 23.13
C GLU A 47 -7.21 6.34 24.32
N THR A 48 -7.98 5.28 24.03
CA THR A 48 -8.57 4.41 25.05
C THR A 48 -7.49 3.74 25.91
N GLU A 49 -6.43 3.21 25.28
CA GLU A 49 -5.29 2.61 25.97
C GLU A 49 -4.56 3.62 26.86
N MET A 50 -4.31 4.84 26.36
CA MET A 50 -3.68 5.92 27.11
C MET A 50 -4.51 6.33 28.33
N ASN A 51 -5.82 6.49 28.18
CA ASN A 51 -6.72 6.79 29.30
C ASN A 51 -6.70 5.67 30.35
N ALA A 52 -6.72 4.40 29.91
CA ALA A 52 -6.67 3.26 30.82
C ALA A 52 -5.34 3.18 31.58
N ALA A 53 -4.23 3.47 30.90
CA ALA A 53 -2.90 3.54 31.52
C ALA A 53 -2.80 4.66 32.56
N ILE A 54 -3.29 5.87 32.25
CA ILE A 54 -3.39 6.97 33.22
C ILE A 54 -4.21 6.54 34.43
N THR A 55 -5.35 5.90 34.21
CA THR A 55 -6.25 5.45 35.28
C THR A 55 -5.57 4.43 36.19
N TYR A 56 -4.74 3.54 35.64
CA TYR A 56 -3.94 2.60 36.43
C TYR A 56 -2.82 3.28 37.22
N ILE A 57 -2.11 4.22 36.58
CA ILE A 57 -0.94 4.89 37.17
C ILE A 57 -1.36 5.87 38.27
N HIS A 58 -2.46 6.61 38.07
CA HIS A 58 -2.93 7.66 38.99
C HIS A 58 -2.96 7.27 40.48
N PRO A 59 -3.49 6.10 40.89
CA PRO A 59 -3.52 5.71 42.30
C PRO A 59 -2.19 5.18 42.85
N LEU A 60 -1.15 4.99 42.03
CA LEU A 60 0.14 4.50 42.50
C LEU A 60 0.84 5.55 43.36
N TYR A 61 1.51 5.08 44.42
CA TYR A 61 2.17 5.94 45.39
C TYR A 61 3.27 6.80 44.73
N SER A 62 3.34 8.09 45.08
CA SER A 62 4.35 9.04 44.60
C SER A 62 4.41 9.26 43.08
N THR A 63 3.40 8.85 42.32
CA THR A 63 3.33 9.12 40.87
C THR A 63 2.69 10.48 40.55
N SER A 64 2.95 10.98 39.35
CA SER A 64 2.28 12.15 38.77
C SER A 64 1.79 11.84 37.37
N THR A 65 0.49 12.04 37.12
CA THR A 65 -0.09 11.85 35.78
C THR A 65 -0.14 13.14 34.95
N ALA A 66 0.45 14.24 35.42
CA ALA A 66 0.37 15.53 34.74
C ALA A 66 0.94 15.49 33.32
N ARG A 67 2.13 14.90 33.13
CA ARG A 67 2.74 14.78 31.80
C ARG A 67 2.00 13.79 30.91
N LEU A 68 1.50 12.69 31.47
CA LEU A 68 0.66 11.72 30.74
C LEU A 68 -0.63 12.37 30.22
N ASN A 69 -1.30 13.15 31.06
CA ASN A 69 -2.50 13.89 30.68
C ASN A 69 -2.21 14.95 29.59
N ALA A 70 -1.08 15.64 29.67
CA ALA A 70 -0.67 16.59 28.64
C ALA A 70 -0.44 15.90 27.28
N LEU A 71 0.29 14.77 27.28
CA LEU A 71 0.51 13.98 26.07
C LEU A 71 -0.79 13.41 25.49
N LEU A 72 -1.71 12.94 26.34
CA LEU A 72 -3.03 12.52 25.90
C LEU A 72 -3.83 13.69 25.27
N ALA A 73 -3.74 14.90 25.83
CA ALA A 73 -4.39 16.07 25.24
C ALA A 73 -3.81 16.41 23.86
N GLU A 74 -2.48 16.43 23.72
CA GLU A 74 -1.80 16.60 22.43
C GLU A 74 -2.22 15.51 21.42
N PHE A 75 -2.40 14.27 21.89
CA PHE A 75 -2.86 13.16 21.05
C PHE A 75 -4.28 13.41 20.52
N ARG A 76 -5.20 13.81 21.40
CA ARG A 76 -6.60 14.15 21.04
C ARG A 76 -6.68 15.30 20.05
N GLU A 77 -5.79 16.29 20.17
CA GLU A 77 -5.69 17.38 19.19
C GLU A 77 -5.32 16.85 17.80
N GLN A 78 -4.42 15.87 17.69
CA GLN A 78 -4.11 15.24 16.41
C GLN A 78 -5.27 14.39 15.90
N GLU A 79 -5.97 13.66 16.78
CA GLU A 79 -7.12 12.84 16.41
C GLU A 79 -8.24 13.67 15.79
N ALA A 80 -8.50 14.85 16.35
CA ALA A 80 -9.49 15.79 15.83
C ALA A 80 -9.20 16.29 14.40
N LEU A 81 -7.95 16.16 13.92
CA LEU A 81 -7.57 16.56 12.56
C LEU A 81 -7.85 15.47 11.51
N ILE A 82 -8.04 14.21 11.91
CA ILE A 82 -8.24 13.08 10.98
C ILE A 82 -9.44 13.31 10.05
N PRO A 83 -10.64 13.73 10.52
CA PRO A 83 -11.79 13.93 9.64
C PRO A 83 -11.60 15.03 8.59
N ALA A 84 -10.78 16.03 8.90
CA ALA A 84 -10.50 17.18 8.02
C ALA A 84 -9.33 16.96 7.06
N ALA A 85 -8.62 15.84 7.16
CA ALA A 85 -7.50 15.52 6.29
C ALA A 85 -7.99 15.32 4.83
N THR A 86 -7.56 16.21 3.95
CA THR A 86 -7.99 16.20 2.52
C THR A 86 -7.00 15.49 1.62
N SER A 87 -5.79 15.24 2.11
CA SER A 87 -4.72 14.63 1.36
C SER A 87 -4.02 13.52 2.14
N ARG A 88 -3.32 12.67 1.40
CA ARG A 88 -2.42 11.67 1.97
C ARG A 88 -1.34 12.31 2.83
N ASN A 89 -0.77 13.44 2.40
CA ASN A 89 0.27 14.14 3.15
C ASN A 89 -0.27 14.64 4.51
N ASP A 90 -1.53 15.07 4.56
CA ASP A 90 -2.16 15.46 5.84
C ASP A 90 -2.25 14.25 6.78
N LEU A 91 -2.74 13.11 6.28
CA LEU A 91 -2.83 11.87 7.07
C LEU A 91 -1.45 11.39 7.53
N GLU A 92 -0.43 11.45 6.68
CA GLU A 92 0.95 11.07 7.03
C GLU A 92 1.52 11.99 8.12
N ASN A 93 1.31 13.31 8.01
CA ASN A 93 1.74 14.28 9.02
C ASN A 93 1.04 14.07 10.38
N ILE A 94 -0.28 13.85 10.37
CA ILE A 94 -1.06 13.55 11.58
C ILE A 94 -0.50 12.27 12.23
N THR A 95 -0.32 11.22 11.43
CA THR A 95 0.18 9.93 11.92
C THR A 95 1.59 10.07 12.52
N ALA A 96 2.49 10.82 11.89
CA ALA A 96 3.84 11.08 12.42
C ALA A 96 3.83 11.79 13.77
N ARG A 97 2.94 12.79 13.94
CA ARG A 97 2.77 13.50 15.22
C ARG A 97 2.20 12.59 16.30
N MET A 98 1.12 11.85 16.00
CA MET A 98 0.53 10.86 16.92
C MET A 98 1.55 9.82 17.40
N ARG A 99 2.44 9.36 16.51
CA ARG A 99 3.52 8.43 16.85
C ARG A 99 4.50 9.03 17.84
N THR A 100 4.94 10.27 17.60
CA THR A 100 5.85 10.99 18.50
C THR A 100 5.24 11.14 19.89
N ILE A 101 3.96 11.50 19.95
CA ILE A 101 3.21 11.64 21.20
C ILE A 101 3.06 10.28 21.91
N THR A 102 2.73 9.22 21.18
CA THR A 102 2.60 7.87 21.72
C THR A 102 3.91 7.34 22.31
N ALA A 103 5.04 7.59 21.63
CA ALA A 103 6.37 7.25 22.15
C ALA A 103 6.68 8.03 23.44
N GLY A 104 6.39 9.33 23.46
CA GLY A 104 6.50 10.16 24.66
C GLY A 104 5.64 9.62 25.81
N PHE A 105 4.40 9.22 25.52
CA PHE A 105 3.48 8.68 26.51
C PHE A 105 3.95 7.36 27.09
N ARG A 106 4.48 6.45 26.25
CA ARG A 106 5.05 5.17 26.69
C ARG A 106 6.27 5.37 27.59
N ASN A 107 7.16 6.29 27.22
CA ASN A 107 8.33 6.62 28.03
C ASN A 107 7.95 7.18 29.40
N GLU A 108 7.02 8.14 29.42
CA GLU A 108 6.51 8.71 30.67
C GLU A 108 5.79 7.66 31.51
N SER A 109 4.98 6.80 30.89
CA SER A 109 4.28 5.72 31.57
C SER A 109 5.26 4.79 32.27
N ARG A 110 6.37 4.43 31.59
CA ARG A 110 7.43 3.62 32.19
C ARG A 110 8.07 4.31 33.40
N VAL A 111 8.38 5.59 33.30
CA VAL A 111 8.94 6.38 34.42
C VAL A 111 7.97 6.38 35.61
N GLN A 112 6.70 6.65 35.40
CA GLN A 112 5.70 6.68 36.48
C GLN A 112 5.46 5.28 37.07
N MET A 113 5.49 4.23 36.25
CA MET A 113 5.42 2.85 36.71
C MET A 113 6.62 2.47 37.59
N GLU A 114 7.83 2.92 37.23
CA GLU A 114 9.05 2.69 38.02
C GLU A 114 8.96 3.42 39.38
N ILE A 115 8.55 4.70 39.39
CA ILE A 115 8.37 5.51 40.60
C ILE A 115 7.30 4.91 41.52
N GLY A 116 6.14 4.55 40.96
CA GLY A 116 5.00 4.04 41.70
C GLY A 116 5.06 2.56 42.05
N HIS A 117 6.17 1.88 41.71
CA HIS A 117 6.32 0.43 41.81
C HIS A 117 5.14 -0.33 41.17
N GLY A 118 4.66 0.20 40.04
CA GLY A 118 3.53 -0.35 39.29
C GLY A 118 3.88 -1.72 38.71
N LYS A 119 2.88 -2.60 38.65
CA LYS A 119 3.03 -3.94 38.06
C LYS A 119 2.65 -3.94 36.57
N PRO A 120 3.57 -4.29 35.64
CA PRO A 120 3.30 -4.26 34.20
C PRO A 120 2.15 -5.18 33.76
N ASP A 121 1.96 -6.32 34.42
CA ASP A 121 0.89 -7.27 34.10
C ASP A 121 -0.48 -6.72 34.46
N LEU A 122 -0.61 -5.99 35.58
CA LEU A 122 -1.85 -5.32 35.96
C LEU A 122 -2.18 -4.16 35.01
N LEU A 123 -1.18 -3.37 34.62
CA LEU A 123 -1.34 -2.33 33.60
C LEU A 123 -1.85 -2.94 32.28
N SER A 124 -1.20 -4.01 31.81
CA SER A 124 -1.60 -4.71 30.58
C SER A 124 -3.03 -5.25 30.67
N ARG A 125 -3.43 -5.83 31.81
CA ARG A 125 -4.82 -6.28 32.03
C ARG A 125 -5.81 -5.12 32.03
N GLN A 126 -5.47 -3.99 32.66
CA GLN A 126 -6.35 -2.83 32.72
C GLN A 126 -6.54 -2.20 31.32
N VAL A 127 -5.46 -2.07 30.56
CA VAL A 127 -5.50 -1.61 29.18
C VAL A 127 -6.31 -2.59 28.31
N GLY A 128 -6.05 -3.90 28.42
CA GLY A 128 -6.78 -4.93 27.68
C GLY A 128 -8.27 -4.98 28.02
N ALA A 129 -8.65 -4.78 29.29
CA ALA A 129 -10.04 -4.69 29.71
C ALA A 129 -10.74 -3.45 29.14
N ALA A 130 -10.04 -2.32 29.07
CA ALA A 130 -10.57 -1.09 28.51
C ALA A 130 -10.81 -1.15 27.00
N THR A 131 -10.09 -2.02 26.27
CA THR A 131 -10.24 -2.16 24.81
C THR A 131 -11.15 -3.31 24.40
N THR A 132 -11.06 -4.47 25.05
CA THR A 132 -11.72 -5.73 24.61
C THR A 132 -13.26 -5.67 24.61
N SER A 133 -13.87 -4.81 25.42
CA SER A 133 -15.33 -4.68 25.51
C SER A 133 -15.83 -3.25 25.26
N ASN A 134 -15.02 -2.42 24.61
CA ASN A 134 -15.41 -1.05 24.32
C ASN A 134 -16.34 -0.99 23.10
N PRO A 135 -17.64 -0.65 23.26
CA PRO A 135 -18.59 -0.63 22.16
C PRO A 135 -18.23 0.42 21.09
N HIS A 136 -17.54 1.50 21.47
CA HIS A 136 -17.12 2.53 20.53
C HIS A 136 -15.96 2.09 19.64
N ILE A 137 -15.05 1.25 20.16
CA ILE A 137 -14.01 0.61 19.32
C ILE A 137 -14.70 -0.30 18.30
N GLY A 138 -15.66 -1.13 18.72
CA GLY A 138 -16.43 -1.99 17.82
C GLY A 138 -17.21 -1.21 16.74
N GLN A 139 -17.75 -0.03 17.08
CA GLN A 139 -18.41 0.86 16.12
C GLN A 139 -17.43 1.41 15.06
N ARG A 140 -16.25 1.90 15.48
CA ARG A 140 -15.23 2.41 14.55
C ARG A 140 -14.65 1.29 13.69
N GLU A 141 -14.46 0.10 14.26
CA GLU A 141 -14.02 -1.08 13.52
C GLU A 141 -15.04 -1.45 12.43
N GLN A 142 -16.33 -1.46 12.77
CA GLN A 142 -17.38 -1.69 11.78
C GLN A 142 -17.38 -0.62 10.68
N ALA A 143 -17.20 0.66 11.03
CA ALA A 143 -17.12 1.75 10.07
C ALA A 143 -15.93 1.57 9.11
N TYR A 144 -14.74 1.27 9.65
CA TYR A 144 -13.55 0.94 8.87
C TYR A 144 -13.81 -0.18 7.87
N TRP A 145 -14.34 -1.32 8.32
CA TRP A 145 -14.60 -2.46 7.45
C TRP A 145 -15.64 -2.16 6.37
N ASN A 146 -16.68 -1.38 6.68
CA ASN A 146 -17.67 -0.96 5.70
C ASN A 146 -17.04 -0.07 4.61
N ILE A 147 -16.20 0.90 5.01
CA ILE A 147 -15.47 1.79 4.10
C ILE A 147 -14.50 0.98 3.24
N ARG A 148 -13.71 0.09 3.86
CA ARG A 148 -12.77 -0.78 3.15
C ARG A 148 -13.46 -1.68 2.14
N ARG A 149 -14.51 -2.39 2.54
CA ARG A 149 -15.28 -3.25 1.63
C ARG A 149 -15.81 -2.48 0.44
N THR A 150 -16.49 -1.36 0.69
CA THR A 150 -17.10 -0.53 -0.36
C THR A 150 -16.06 -0.04 -1.36
N ASN A 151 -14.95 0.51 -0.86
CA ASN A 151 -13.93 1.11 -1.70
C ASN A 151 -13.06 0.08 -2.43
N GLN A 152 -12.72 -1.05 -1.80
CA GLN A 152 -11.95 -2.11 -2.46
C GLN A 152 -12.76 -2.83 -3.54
N ILE A 153 -14.05 -3.10 -3.31
CA ILE A 153 -14.91 -3.67 -4.36
C ILE A 153 -15.12 -2.70 -5.51
N ARG A 154 -15.31 -1.40 -5.22
CA ARG A 154 -15.40 -0.37 -6.26
C ARG A 154 -14.11 -0.29 -7.09
N ALA A 155 -12.95 -0.31 -6.43
CA ALA A 155 -11.65 -0.32 -7.11
C ALA A 155 -11.49 -1.57 -7.99
N PHE A 156 -11.90 -2.73 -7.49
CA PHE A 156 -11.92 -3.98 -8.25
C PHE A 156 -12.80 -3.88 -9.50
N ASP A 157 -14.04 -3.41 -9.34
CA ASP A 157 -15.00 -3.30 -10.44
C ASP A 157 -14.54 -2.29 -11.51
N ALA A 158 -14.00 -1.15 -11.07
CA ALA A 158 -13.42 -0.16 -11.98
C ALA A 158 -12.23 -0.74 -12.76
N TRP A 159 -11.35 -1.46 -12.07
CA TRP A 159 -10.20 -2.12 -12.69
C TRP A 159 -10.62 -3.13 -13.77
N VAL A 160 -11.58 -4.02 -13.46
CA VAL A 160 -12.08 -5.01 -14.44
C VAL A 160 -12.68 -4.30 -15.66
N LYS A 161 -13.43 -3.23 -15.44
CA LYS A 161 -14.06 -2.44 -16.50
C LYS A 161 -13.02 -1.76 -17.39
N ASP A 162 -11.99 -1.15 -16.80
CA ASP A 162 -10.93 -0.47 -17.54
C ASP A 162 -10.08 -1.45 -18.35
N ALA A 163 -9.77 -2.61 -17.76
CA ALA A 163 -9.11 -3.71 -18.48
C ALA A 163 -9.98 -4.21 -19.65
N GLN A 164 -11.29 -4.35 -19.46
CA GLN A 164 -12.21 -4.76 -20.52
C GLN A 164 -12.23 -3.75 -21.67
N ALA A 165 -12.35 -2.46 -21.36
CA ALA A 165 -12.32 -1.39 -22.35
C ALA A 165 -11.02 -1.42 -23.18
N SER A 166 -9.90 -1.75 -22.53
CA SER A 166 -8.60 -1.90 -23.20
C SER A 166 -8.60 -3.07 -24.19
N LEU A 167 -9.11 -4.24 -23.78
CA LEU A 167 -9.21 -5.41 -24.65
C LEU A 167 -10.16 -5.18 -25.82
N ASP A 168 -11.25 -4.45 -25.60
CA ASP A 168 -12.20 -4.08 -26.66
C ASP A 168 -11.53 -3.18 -27.72
N ILE A 169 -10.72 -2.21 -27.29
CA ILE A 169 -9.96 -1.35 -28.20
C ILE A 169 -8.95 -2.18 -29.00
N LEU A 170 -8.20 -3.07 -28.36
CA LEU A 170 -7.23 -3.93 -29.05
C LEU A 170 -7.92 -4.85 -30.08
N LYS A 171 -9.07 -5.40 -29.72
CA LYS A 171 -9.89 -6.20 -30.63
C LYS A 171 -10.36 -5.40 -31.85
N LEU A 172 -10.80 -4.15 -31.65
CA LEU A 172 -11.19 -3.24 -32.74
C LEU A 172 -10.02 -2.91 -33.68
N GLN A 173 -8.80 -2.94 -33.17
CA GLN A 173 -7.57 -2.74 -33.94
C GLN A 173 -7.10 -4.01 -34.67
N GLY A 174 -7.82 -5.13 -34.54
CA GLY A 174 -7.53 -6.39 -35.23
C GLY A 174 -6.55 -7.30 -34.49
N PHE A 175 -6.18 -7.00 -33.24
CA PHE A 175 -5.38 -7.89 -32.41
C PHE A 175 -6.23 -9.04 -31.86
N ASP A 176 -5.65 -10.24 -31.76
CA ASP A 176 -6.31 -11.37 -31.11
C ASP A 176 -6.21 -11.23 -29.59
N THR A 177 -7.31 -10.84 -28.95
CA THR A 177 -7.41 -10.68 -27.50
C THR A 177 -8.06 -11.88 -26.81
N SER A 178 -8.31 -12.98 -27.51
CA SER A 178 -9.12 -14.10 -26.99
C SER A 178 -8.54 -14.76 -25.73
N ALA A 179 -7.22 -14.83 -25.61
CA ALA A 179 -6.56 -15.34 -24.42
C ALA A 179 -6.71 -14.39 -23.23
N ALA A 180 -6.38 -13.11 -23.43
CA ALA A 180 -6.51 -12.05 -22.44
C ALA A 180 -7.96 -11.90 -21.93
N GLN A 181 -8.93 -11.96 -22.84
CA GLN A 181 -10.37 -11.87 -22.55
C GLN A 181 -10.84 -12.97 -21.61
N ARG A 182 -10.35 -14.21 -21.79
CA ARG A 182 -10.66 -15.34 -20.90
C ARG A 182 -10.08 -15.12 -19.51
N THR A 183 -8.82 -14.69 -19.43
CA THR A 183 -8.16 -14.44 -18.14
C THR A 183 -8.84 -13.31 -17.37
N LEU A 184 -9.19 -12.20 -18.04
CA LEU A 184 -9.95 -11.12 -17.42
C LEU A 184 -11.31 -11.58 -16.89
N ALA A 185 -12.02 -12.45 -17.63
CA ALA A 185 -13.28 -13.03 -17.16
C ALA A 185 -13.08 -13.90 -15.90
N VAL A 186 -12.00 -14.69 -15.83
CA VAL A 186 -11.67 -15.45 -14.62
C VAL A 186 -11.39 -14.51 -13.45
N ILE A 187 -10.64 -13.43 -13.65
CA ILE A 187 -10.38 -12.44 -12.60
C ILE A 187 -11.71 -11.83 -12.14
N GLY A 188 -12.54 -11.33 -13.06
CA GLY A 188 -13.86 -10.77 -12.74
C GLY A 188 -14.75 -11.72 -11.92
N SER A 189 -14.65 -13.03 -12.17
CA SER A 189 -15.38 -14.04 -11.41
C SER A 189 -14.97 -14.15 -9.93
N LYS A 190 -13.83 -13.58 -9.52
CA LYS A 190 -13.34 -13.55 -8.13
C LYS A 190 -13.90 -12.41 -7.28
N ARG A 191 -14.69 -11.51 -7.89
CA ARG A 191 -15.39 -10.44 -7.17
C ARG A 191 -16.20 -10.94 -5.95
N PRO A 192 -17.02 -12.01 -6.05
CA PRO A 192 -17.81 -12.48 -4.91
C PRO A 192 -16.94 -13.04 -3.78
N ASP A 193 -15.83 -13.71 -4.12
CA ASP A 193 -14.88 -14.25 -3.15
C ASP A 193 -14.22 -13.10 -2.35
N LEU A 194 -13.81 -12.03 -3.05
CA LEU A 194 -13.25 -10.83 -2.42
C LEU A 194 -14.28 -10.13 -1.52
N ASP A 195 -15.51 -9.98 -2.00
CA ASP A 195 -16.60 -9.34 -1.24
C ASP A 195 -16.94 -10.13 0.03
N ALA A 196 -16.98 -11.46 -0.06
CA ALA A 196 -17.21 -12.34 1.07
C ALA A 196 -16.06 -12.28 2.09
N ALA A 197 -14.80 -12.22 1.63
CA ALA A 197 -13.64 -12.07 2.50
C ALA A 197 -13.66 -10.74 3.28
N LEU A 198 -14.01 -9.65 2.59
CA LEU A 198 -14.16 -8.31 3.18
C LEU A 198 -15.34 -8.22 4.15
N ALA A 199 -16.48 -8.83 3.79
CA ALA A 199 -17.64 -8.92 4.68
C ALA A 199 -17.35 -9.72 5.96
N ALA A 200 -16.51 -10.75 5.85
CA ALA A 200 -16.07 -11.57 6.97
C ALA A 200 -14.96 -10.93 7.81
N LYS A 201 -14.45 -9.75 7.44
CA LYS A 201 -13.35 -9.05 8.12
C LYS A 201 -12.09 -9.92 8.28
N SER A 202 -11.85 -10.81 7.32
CA SER A 202 -10.83 -11.85 7.44
C SER A 202 -9.64 -11.56 6.53
N GLU A 203 -8.56 -11.07 7.12
CA GLU A 203 -7.31 -10.80 6.39
C GLU A 203 -6.75 -12.04 5.70
N ASP A 204 -6.83 -13.22 6.34
CA ASP A 204 -6.37 -14.48 5.75
C ASP A 204 -7.15 -14.83 4.47
N ARG A 205 -8.48 -14.62 4.48
CA ARG A 205 -9.33 -14.84 3.30
C ARG A 205 -9.02 -13.82 2.21
N ILE A 206 -8.82 -12.55 2.59
CA ILE A 206 -8.43 -11.49 1.64
C ILE A 206 -7.09 -11.87 0.99
N ALA A 207 -6.10 -12.26 1.78
CA ALA A 207 -4.79 -12.71 1.30
C ALA A 207 -4.90 -13.94 0.38
N THR A 208 -5.76 -14.89 0.71
CA THR A 208 -6.02 -16.09 -0.12
C THR A 208 -6.60 -15.71 -1.48
N VAL A 209 -7.64 -14.85 -1.49
CA VAL A 209 -8.26 -14.38 -2.73
C VAL A 209 -7.24 -13.62 -3.58
N ASN A 210 -6.40 -12.78 -2.95
CA ASN A 210 -5.34 -12.05 -3.63
C ASN A 210 -4.25 -12.97 -4.18
N GLY A 211 -3.93 -14.04 -3.46
CA GLY A 211 -3.03 -15.09 -3.94
C GLY A 211 -3.49 -15.76 -5.22
N VAL A 212 -4.81 -15.79 -5.49
CA VAL A 212 -5.39 -16.29 -6.74
C VAL A 212 -5.47 -15.22 -7.82
N ILE A 213 -5.85 -13.99 -7.47
CA ILE A 213 -5.99 -12.90 -8.46
C ILE A 213 -4.63 -12.45 -9.00
N SER A 214 -3.62 -12.28 -8.15
CA SER A 214 -2.26 -11.87 -8.54
C SER A 214 -1.71 -12.62 -9.76
N PRO A 215 -1.61 -13.97 -9.74
CA PRO A 215 -1.07 -14.71 -10.87
C PRO A 215 -1.90 -14.55 -12.15
N LEU A 216 -3.23 -14.42 -12.04
CA LEU A 216 -4.10 -14.19 -13.19
C LEU A 216 -3.88 -12.81 -13.79
N THR A 217 -3.71 -11.77 -12.98
CA THR A 217 -3.36 -10.42 -13.47
C THR A 217 -2.03 -10.44 -14.23
N ARG A 218 -1.03 -11.22 -13.77
CA ARG A 218 0.23 -11.41 -14.51
C ARG A 218 0.02 -12.07 -15.86
N GLN A 219 -0.79 -13.14 -15.87
CA GLN A 219 -1.12 -13.86 -17.09
C GLN A 219 -1.86 -12.96 -18.09
N LEU A 220 -2.77 -12.11 -17.60
CA LEU A 220 -3.46 -11.13 -18.43
C LEU A 220 -2.48 -10.15 -19.08
N GLY A 221 -1.55 -9.60 -18.30
CA GLY A 221 -0.53 -8.68 -18.83
C GLY A 221 0.34 -9.32 -19.92
N ALA A 222 0.83 -10.54 -19.69
CA ALA A 222 1.62 -11.29 -20.67
C ALA A 222 0.84 -11.56 -21.96
N GLN A 223 -0.43 -11.99 -21.84
CA GLN A 223 -1.29 -12.25 -23.00
C GLN A 223 -1.60 -10.98 -23.80
N VAL A 224 -1.69 -9.81 -23.15
CA VAL A 224 -1.85 -8.55 -23.88
C VAL A 224 -0.56 -8.17 -24.60
N GLN A 225 0.61 -8.36 -23.97
CA GLN A 225 1.90 -8.13 -24.62
C GLN A 225 2.08 -9.04 -25.85
N GLU A 226 1.75 -10.32 -25.74
CA GLU A 226 1.76 -11.27 -26.86
C GLU A 226 0.81 -10.86 -27.98
N ALA A 227 -0.42 -10.44 -27.63
CA ALA A 227 -1.38 -9.91 -28.60
C ALA A 227 -0.85 -8.64 -29.31
N GLN A 228 0.11 -7.96 -28.70
CA GLN A 228 0.73 -6.72 -29.15
C GLN A 228 2.12 -6.91 -29.77
N ALA A 229 2.44 -8.08 -30.35
CA ALA A 229 3.76 -8.43 -30.90
C ALA A 229 4.38 -7.48 -31.96
N GLY A 230 3.74 -6.35 -32.28
CA GLY A 230 4.27 -5.25 -33.11
C GLY A 230 4.47 -3.89 -32.41
N VAL A 231 4.32 -3.80 -31.08
CA VAL A 231 4.55 -2.56 -30.32
C VAL A 231 6.04 -2.22 -30.30
N SER A 232 6.37 -0.95 -30.57
CA SER A 232 7.77 -0.52 -30.64
C SER A 232 8.46 -0.61 -29.29
N GLU A 233 9.79 -0.79 -29.30
CA GLU A 233 10.61 -0.85 -28.09
C GLU A 233 10.43 0.42 -27.23
N ALA A 234 10.24 1.59 -27.85
CA ALA A 234 9.96 2.87 -27.20
C ALA A 234 8.70 2.84 -26.33
N GLU A 235 7.62 2.35 -26.91
CA GLU A 235 6.30 2.30 -26.29
C GLU A 235 6.31 1.31 -25.13
N ARG A 236 6.96 0.16 -25.29
CA ARG A 236 7.19 -0.80 -24.20
C ARG A 236 7.98 -0.18 -23.05
N MET A 237 9.06 0.55 -23.33
CA MET A 237 9.86 1.20 -22.30
C MET A 237 9.07 2.26 -21.54
N GLN A 238 8.23 3.05 -22.23
CA GLN A 238 7.38 4.05 -21.59
C GLN A 238 6.35 3.43 -20.64
N PHE A 239 5.77 2.29 -21.02
CA PHE A 239 4.86 1.55 -20.13
C PHE A 239 5.54 1.12 -18.82
N PHE A 240 6.77 0.63 -18.90
CA PHE A 240 7.53 0.26 -17.71
C PHE A 240 7.96 1.45 -16.85
N VAL A 241 8.16 2.64 -17.44
CA VAL A 241 8.36 3.89 -16.67
C VAL A 241 7.13 4.17 -15.81
N GLU A 242 5.93 4.15 -16.41
CA GLU A 242 4.69 4.36 -15.68
C GLU A 242 4.47 3.30 -14.59
N GLN A 243 4.82 2.04 -14.87
CA GLN A 243 4.79 0.96 -13.88
C GLN A 243 5.75 1.22 -12.72
N GLY A 244 6.98 1.64 -13.03
CA GLY A 244 7.99 1.94 -12.02
C GLY A 244 7.57 3.07 -11.09
N TYR A 245 6.98 4.16 -11.60
CA TYR A 245 6.50 5.25 -10.76
C TYR A 245 5.37 4.83 -9.81
N ARG A 246 4.52 3.89 -10.22
CA ARG A 246 3.48 3.33 -9.34
C ARG A 246 4.09 2.43 -8.27
N ALA A 247 5.05 1.58 -8.65
CA ALA A 247 5.79 0.77 -7.69
C ALA A 247 6.52 1.65 -6.66
N VAL A 248 7.11 2.76 -7.10
CA VAL A 248 7.73 3.76 -6.22
C VAL A 248 6.74 4.30 -5.20
N ALA A 249 5.53 4.68 -5.62
CA ALA A 249 4.51 5.22 -4.73
C ALA A 249 4.06 4.23 -3.63
N GLN A 250 3.94 2.95 -4.01
CA GLN A 250 3.59 1.87 -3.09
C GLN A 250 4.76 1.53 -2.17
N ALA A 251 5.99 1.56 -2.68
CA ALA A 251 7.20 1.38 -1.88
C ALA A 251 7.38 2.51 -0.86
N ASP A 252 7.13 3.76 -1.25
CA ASP A 252 7.14 4.90 -0.33
C ASP A 252 6.12 4.71 0.81
N GLN A 253 4.93 4.19 0.50
CA GLN A 253 3.94 3.83 1.53
C GLN A 253 4.48 2.77 2.48
N ILE A 254 4.96 1.64 1.94
CA ILE A 254 5.44 0.52 2.75
C ILE A 254 6.64 0.94 3.60
N ASN A 255 7.55 1.74 3.04
CA ASN A 255 8.68 2.31 3.79
C ASN A 255 8.20 3.23 4.91
N ASN A 256 7.22 4.10 4.65
CA ASN A 256 6.63 4.95 5.67
C ASN A 256 5.93 4.14 6.77
N ASP A 257 5.36 2.97 6.46
CA ASP A 257 4.76 2.06 7.44
C ASP A 257 5.82 1.19 8.16
N LEU A 258 6.96 0.91 7.51
CA LEU A 258 8.09 0.16 8.08
C LEU A 258 8.95 1.00 9.03
N ILE A 259 9.24 2.27 8.70
CA ILE A 259 9.98 3.24 9.57
C ILE A 259 9.36 3.34 10.97
N VAL A 260 8.09 3.00 11.06
CA VAL A 260 7.24 3.15 12.24
C VAL A 260 7.41 1.99 13.21
N ILE A 261 7.85 0.85 12.69
CA ILE A 261 7.98 -0.41 13.41
C ILE A 261 9.46 -0.79 13.53
N LEU A 262 10.28 -0.41 12.54
CA LEU A 262 11.71 -0.68 12.46
C LEU A 262 12.51 0.62 12.51
N LEU A 263 13.47 0.66 13.43
CA LEU A 263 14.41 1.77 13.63
C LEU A 263 15.36 1.98 12.42
N ASP A 264 15.46 1.02 11.51
CA ASP A 264 16.29 1.11 10.31
C ASP A 264 15.62 0.39 9.12
N ILE A 265 15.32 1.16 8.06
CA ILE A 265 14.86 0.65 6.75
C ILE A 265 15.87 1.01 5.64
N GLY A 266 17.13 1.25 6.00
CA GLY A 266 18.16 1.80 5.12
C GLY A 266 18.26 1.14 3.75
N PRO A 267 18.28 -0.21 3.63
CA PRO A 267 18.38 -0.86 2.33
C PRO A 267 17.14 -0.63 1.44
N PRO A 268 15.88 -0.88 1.87
CA PRO A 268 14.70 -0.51 1.08
C PRO A 268 14.64 0.97 0.67
N GLU A 269 15.00 1.89 1.56
CA GLU A 269 14.93 3.33 1.26
C GLU A 269 15.99 3.76 0.24
N THR A 270 17.22 3.24 0.39
CA THR A 270 18.33 3.53 -0.53
C THR A 270 18.01 3.04 -1.94
N THR A 271 17.54 1.80 -2.05
CA THR A 271 17.20 1.22 -3.35
C THR A 271 16.00 1.92 -3.98
N LEU A 272 15.00 2.31 -3.19
CA LEU A 272 13.86 3.09 -3.69
C LEU A 272 14.29 4.47 -4.23
N ARG A 273 15.25 5.11 -3.58
CA ARG A 273 15.81 6.39 -4.06
C ARG A 273 16.55 6.21 -5.38
N GLN A 274 17.30 5.12 -5.53
CA GLN A 274 18.00 4.80 -6.78
C GLN A 274 17.01 4.53 -7.92
N LEU A 275 15.97 3.73 -7.65
CA LEU A 275 14.88 3.46 -8.60
C LEU A 275 14.22 4.76 -9.12
N LYS A 276 13.97 5.73 -8.22
CA LYS A 276 13.42 7.05 -8.60
C LYS A 276 14.34 7.80 -9.57
N ILE A 277 15.64 7.77 -9.33
CA ILE A 277 16.64 8.44 -10.17
C ILE A 277 16.67 7.80 -11.56
N ASP A 278 16.70 6.47 -11.61
CA ASP A 278 16.83 5.73 -12.87
C ASP A 278 15.54 5.75 -13.70
N LEU A 279 14.37 5.77 -13.06
CA LEU A 279 13.08 6.05 -13.73
C LEU A 279 13.06 7.45 -14.35
N ALA A 280 13.49 8.48 -13.60
CA ALA A 280 13.55 9.84 -14.11
C ALA A 280 14.60 10.01 -15.23
N SER A 281 15.64 9.18 -15.23
CA SER A 281 16.63 9.13 -16.32
C SER A 281 16.06 8.46 -17.57
N LEU A 282 15.40 7.30 -17.41
CA LEU A 282 14.74 6.57 -18.49
C LEU A 282 13.66 7.42 -19.18
N ASP A 283 12.78 8.04 -18.40
CA ASP A 283 11.70 8.89 -18.91
C ASP A 283 12.23 10.08 -19.73
N ARG A 284 13.32 10.72 -19.24
CA ARG A 284 14.01 11.78 -19.99
C ARG A 284 14.60 11.28 -21.31
N MET A 285 15.25 10.11 -21.32
CA MET A 285 15.84 9.56 -22.55
C MET A 285 14.77 9.18 -23.58
N LEU A 286 13.65 8.61 -23.12
CA LEU A 286 12.50 8.31 -23.98
C LEU A 286 11.86 9.59 -24.55
N ALA A 287 11.72 10.65 -23.74
CA ALA A 287 11.20 11.93 -24.20
C ALA A 287 12.07 12.59 -25.30
N THR A 288 13.38 12.31 -25.33
CA THR A 288 14.29 12.77 -26.40
C THR A 288 14.27 11.90 -27.66
N GLY A 289 13.52 10.79 -27.66
CA GLY A 289 13.43 9.84 -28.77
C GLY A 289 14.69 9.00 -29.00
N ASN A 290 15.67 9.04 -28.08
CA ASN A 290 16.92 8.30 -28.22
C ASN A 290 16.85 6.93 -27.55
N LEU A 291 16.30 5.95 -28.27
CA LEU A 291 16.13 4.58 -27.77
C LEU A 291 17.45 3.88 -27.44
N GLY A 292 18.52 4.20 -28.16
CA GLY A 292 19.85 3.65 -27.87
C GLY A 292 20.34 4.05 -26.48
N MET A 293 20.11 5.31 -26.08
CA MET A 293 20.47 5.80 -24.75
C MET A 293 19.48 5.39 -23.66
N ALA A 294 18.23 5.07 -24.00
CA ALA A 294 17.21 4.60 -23.06
C ALA A 294 17.44 3.15 -22.57
N LYS A 295 18.14 2.31 -23.34
CA LYS A 295 18.44 0.90 -22.98
C LYS A 295 19.18 0.76 -21.65
N THR A 296 20.18 1.62 -21.40
CA THR A 296 20.98 1.53 -20.17
C THR A 296 20.16 1.89 -18.93
N PRO A 297 19.48 3.06 -18.85
CA PRO A 297 18.53 3.35 -17.77
C PRO A 297 17.43 2.29 -17.61
N PHE A 298 16.94 1.70 -18.70
CA PHE A 298 15.94 0.63 -18.65
C PHE A 298 16.46 -0.62 -17.93
N LEU A 299 17.70 -1.03 -18.18
CA LEU A 299 18.35 -2.13 -17.45
C LEU A 299 18.62 -1.78 -15.98
N HIS A 300 18.94 -0.52 -15.67
CA HIS A 300 19.08 -0.05 -14.29
C HIS A 300 17.75 -0.12 -13.54
N VAL A 301 16.66 0.37 -14.12
CA VAL A 301 15.31 0.26 -13.54
C VAL A 301 14.94 -1.21 -13.28
N LYS A 302 15.20 -2.11 -14.25
CA LYS A 302 14.99 -3.56 -14.05
C LYS A 302 15.76 -4.09 -12.84
N LYS A 303 17.04 -3.72 -12.72
CA LYS A 303 17.89 -4.14 -11.61
C LYS A 303 17.37 -3.58 -10.29
N ASP A 304 17.08 -2.29 -10.22
CA ASP A 304 16.60 -1.63 -9.00
C ASP A 304 15.28 -2.19 -8.50
N LEU A 305 14.38 -2.60 -9.41
CA LEU A 305 13.15 -3.31 -9.03
C LEU A 305 13.46 -4.66 -8.35
N LYS A 306 14.45 -5.44 -8.85
CA LYS A 306 14.89 -6.68 -8.19
C LYS A 306 15.57 -6.42 -6.87
N ASP A 307 16.46 -5.44 -6.81
CA ASP A 307 17.19 -5.08 -5.60
C ASP A 307 16.21 -4.58 -4.52
N LEU A 308 15.16 -3.84 -4.90
CA LEU A 308 14.12 -3.37 -3.97
C LEU A 308 13.24 -4.52 -3.48
N SER A 309 12.90 -5.46 -4.37
CA SER A 309 12.19 -6.69 -4.01
C SER A 309 12.99 -7.50 -2.98
N MET A 310 14.28 -7.70 -3.21
CA MET A 310 15.16 -8.39 -2.27
C MET A 310 15.22 -7.67 -0.92
N ALA A 311 15.41 -6.34 -0.92
CA ALA A 311 15.45 -5.56 0.31
C ALA A 311 14.15 -5.69 1.13
N TYR A 312 12.99 -5.69 0.47
CA TYR A 312 11.71 -5.94 1.12
C TYR A 312 11.55 -7.37 1.64
N ARG A 313 12.01 -8.37 0.89
CA ARG A 313 12.00 -9.77 1.31
C ARG A 313 12.86 -9.98 2.56
N ASP A 314 14.05 -9.39 2.58
CA ASP A 314 14.96 -9.44 3.72
C ASP A 314 14.38 -8.71 4.93
N THR A 315 13.71 -7.57 4.73
CA THR A 315 13.01 -6.85 5.79
C THR A 315 11.86 -7.68 6.38
N ALA A 316 11.04 -8.30 5.55
CA ALA A 316 9.96 -9.18 6.01
C ALA A 316 10.45 -10.44 6.75
N ASN A 317 11.66 -10.91 6.46
CA ASN A 317 12.24 -12.10 7.09
C ASN A 317 13.03 -11.78 8.38
N SER A 318 13.56 -10.56 8.50
CA SER A 318 14.39 -10.15 9.64
C SER A 318 13.60 -9.45 10.75
N ALA A 319 12.42 -8.92 10.44
CA ALA A 319 11.59 -8.16 11.36
C ALA A 319 10.31 -8.91 11.78
N SER A 320 9.97 -8.85 13.07
CA SER A 320 8.67 -9.30 13.57
C SER A 320 7.61 -8.22 13.26
N LEU A 321 7.09 -8.24 12.04
CA LEU A 321 6.12 -7.25 11.56
C LEU A 321 4.67 -7.69 11.82
N PRO A 322 3.74 -6.73 11.96
CA PRO A 322 2.30 -7.02 11.96
C PRO A 322 1.86 -7.82 10.71
N PRO A 323 0.82 -8.67 10.81
CA PRO A 323 0.39 -9.55 9.71
C PRO A 323 -0.02 -8.81 8.43
N ASP A 324 -0.69 -7.67 8.58
CA ASP A 324 -1.12 -6.77 7.51
C ASP A 324 0.07 -6.16 6.76
N LEU A 325 1.07 -5.65 7.49
CA LEU A 325 2.27 -5.09 6.88
C LEU A 325 3.14 -6.19 6.24
N THR A 326 3.20 -7.37 6.87
CA THR A 326 3.86 -8.55 6.30
C THR A 326 3.21 -8.96 4.97
N ALA A 327 1.87 -8.96 4.91
CA ALA A 327 1.13 -9.27 3.69
C ALA A 327 1.37 -8.19 2.60
N ALA A 328 1.37 -6.91 2.98
CA ALA A 328 1.65 -5.80 2.07
C ALA A 328 3.07 -5.87 1.48
N ILE A 329 4.08 -6.14 2.31
CA ILE A 329 5.47 -6.30 1.87
C ILE A 329 5.60 -7.52 0.96
N ARG A 330 5.02 -8.66 1.31
CA ARG A 330 5.06 -9.86 0.46
C ARG A 330 4.39 -9.65 -0.89
N ALA A 331 3.27 -8.93 -0.92
CA ALA A 331 2.63 -8.53 -2.16
C ALA A 331 3.56 -7.63 -3.00
N MET A 332 4.22 -6.66 -2.36
CA MET A 332 5.16 -5.76 -3.03
C MET A 332 6.39 -6.46 -3.59
N VAL A 333 6.99 -7.39 -2.85
CA VAL A 333 8.09 -8.25 -3.32
C VAL A 333 7.69 -8.96 -4.62
N ILE A 334 6.51 -9.58 -4.62
CA ILE A 334 5.99 -10.26 -5.80
C ILE A 334 5.83 -9.24 -6.95
N THR A 335 5.18 -8.11 -6.71
CA THR A 335 4.95 -7.06 -7.71
C THR A 335 6.25 -6.58 -8.36
N LEU A 336 7.28 -6.29 -7.56
CA LEU A 336 8.58 -5.80 -8.01
C LEU A 336 9.35 -6.86 -8.81
N ASP A 337 9.40 -8.11 -8.33
CA ASP A 337 10.03 -9.23 -9.05
C ASP A 337 9.40 -9.40 -10.44
N ASN A 338 8.07 -9.36 -10.53
CA ASN A 338 7.37 -9.55 -11.80
C ASN A 338 7.59 -8.39 -12.77
N ALA A 339 7.58 -7.14 -12.28
CA ALA A 339 7.83 -5.98 -13.11
C ALA A 339 9.24 -6.06 -13.72
N ALA A 340 10.24 -6.46 -12.92
CA ALA A 340 11.60 -6.66 -13.41
C ALA A 340 11.71 -7.80 -14.43
N ASP A 341 11.02 -8.93 -14.21
CA ASP A 341 11.08 -10.08 -15.12
C ASP A 341 10.44 -9.80 -16.47
N GLN A 342 9.37 -8.99 -16.52
CA GLN A 342 8.72 -8.58 -17.77
C GLN A 342 9.54 -7.55 -18.59
N MET A 343 10.52 -6.89 -17.98
CA MET A 343 11.41 -5.97 -18.68
C MET A 343 12.47 -6.74 -19.48
N GLU A 344 12.10 -7.26 -20.65
CA GLU A 344 13.05 -7.82 -21.61
C GLU A 344 13.50 -6.76 -22.61
N VAL A 345 14.79 -6.76 -22.96
CA VAL A 345 15.34 -5.99 -24.08
C VAL A 345 15.42 -6.93 -25.27
N VAL A 346 14.75 -6.60 -26.38
CA VAL A 346 14.95 -7.34 -27.63
C VAL A 346 16.36 -7.01 -28.11
N GLN A 347 17.21 -8.04 -28.22
CA GLN A 347 18.59 -7.91 -28.70
C GLN A 347 18.63 -7.49 -30.16
#